data_AF-A0A919TYV9-F1
#
_entry.id   AF-A0A919TYV9-F1
#
_cell.length_a   1.000
_cell.length_b   1.000
_cell.length_c   1.000
_cell.angle_alpha   90.00
_cell.angle_beta   90.00
_cell.angle_gamma   90.00
#
_symmetry.space_group_name_H-M   'P 1'
#
loop_
_entity.id
_entity.type
_entity.pdbx_description
1 polymer ?
#
loop_
_entity_poly.entity_id
_entity_poly.type
_entity_poly.pdbx_seq_one_letter_code
_entity_poly.pdbx_strand_id
1 'polypeptide(L)'
;MGISACGDDADTAAGTSTTTVASAAAPAAEATTAAAAGVSDKELCEQANKAADSFKKAALTLAAAGDIPVTDAKAMLTDFASTLTKLADSGDGAVATALKANADAALQAAGEPNPVEAADTPESEKAGKDLNAACKAAGVTTVF
;
A
#
# COMPACT_ATOMS: atom_id res chain seq x y z
N MET A 1 24.72 18.52 -29.19
CA MET A 1 25.67 17.40 -29.32
C MET A 1 25.08 16.21 -28.56
N GLY A 2 24.78 15.04 -29.09
CA GLY A 2 24.82 14.50 -30.44
C GLY A 2 23.74 13.41 -30.55
N ILE A 3 23.19 13.27 -31.75
CA ILE A 3 22.32 12.18 -32.19
C ILE A 3 23.18 10.97 -32.56
N SER A 4 22.76 9.76 -32.15
CA SER A 4 23.01 8.47 -32.80
C SER A 4 22.07 7.47 -32.12
N ALA A 5 20.90 7.10 -32.65
CA ALA A 5 20.65 6.34 -33.88
C ALA A 5 21.25 4.92 -33.84
N CYS A 6 20.32 3.94 -33.84
CA CYS A 6 20.39 2.57 -34.35
C CYS A 6 21.77 1.95 -34.66
N GLY A 7 22.00 0.77 -34.10
CA GLY A 7 23.05 -0.14 -34.56
C GLY A 7 22.68 -1.58 -34.21
N ASP A 8 21.62 -2.09 -34.82
CA ASP A 8 21.49 -3.53 -35.11
C ASP A 8 22.29 -3.77 -36.40
N ASP A 9 23.35 -4.56 -36.34
CA ASP A 9 23.86 -5.30 -37.50
C ASP A 9 24.65 -6.52 -37.03
N ALA A 10 24.22 -7.67 -37.51
CA ALA A 10 24.88 -8.95 -37.37
C ALA A 10 25.93 -9.07 -38.47
N ASP A 11 27.14 -9.55 -38.18
CA ASP A 11 27.83 -10.41 -39.14
C ASP A 11 28.92 -11.30 -38.51
N THR A 12 29.12 -12.40 -39.22
CA THR A 12 29.78 -13.64 -38.89
C THR A 12 31.30 -13.55 -39.02
N ALA A 13 32.05 -14.11 -38.06
CA ALA A 13 33.40 -14.59 -38.30
C ALA A 13 33.70 -15.86 -37.50
N ALA A 14 34.03 -16.92 -38.23
CA ALA A 14 34.35 -18.24 -37.72
C ALA A 14 35.67 -18.27 -36.92
N GLY A 15 35.65 -18.99 -35.80
CA GLY A 15 36.83 -19.38 -35.04
C GLY A 15 36.56 -20.69 -34.31
N THR A 16 36.93 -21.81 -34.92
CA THR A 16 36.91 -23.13 -34.29
C THR A 16 38.01 -23.21 -33.22
N SER A 17 37.62 -23.41 -31.96
CA SER A 17 38.42 -24.14 -30.96
C SER A 17 37.50 -24.64 -29.85
N THR A 18 37.40 -25.95 -29.75
CA THR A 18 36.72 -26.73 -28.71
C THR A 18 37.35 -26.46 -27.34
N THR A 19 36.54 -26.18 -26.30
CA THR A 19 36.68 -26.72 -24.93
C THR A 19 35.61 -26.14 -23.99
N THR A 20 34.94 -27.06 -23.30
CA THR A 20 34.08 -26.92 -22.11
C THR A 20 32.67 -26.36 -22.30
N VAL A 21 31.71 -27.29 -22.25
CA VAL A 21 30.35 -27.08 -21.77
C VAL A 21 30.43 -26.51 -20.36
N ALA A 22 30.32 -25.18 -20.23
CA ALA A 22 29.74 -24.60 -19.04
C ALA A 22 28.25 -24.45 -19.34
N SER A 23 27.45 -25.27 -18.66
CA SER A 23 26.02 -25.09 -18.59
C SER A 23 25.78 -23.69 -18.03
N ALA A 24 25.63 -22.70 -18.91
CA ALA A 24 25.15 -21.39 -18.54
C ALA A 24 23.75 -21.65 -18.01
N ALA A 25 23.62 -21.54 -16.68
CA ALA A 25 22.35 -21.55 -16.02
C ALA A 25 21.41 -20.68 -16.84
N ALA A 26 20.33 -21.29 -17.33
CA ALA A 26 19.17 -20.55 -17.78
C ALA A 26 18.93 -19.43 -16.76
N PRO A 27 18.54 -18.21 -17.16
CA PRO A 27 17.97 -17.31 -16.18
C PRO A 27 16.92 -18.15 -15.48
N ALA A 28 17.12 -18.38 -14.18
CA ALA A 28 16.05 -18.87 -13.35
C ALA A 28 14.96 -17.86 -13.63
N ALA A 29 13.96 -18.27 -14.42
CA ALA A 29 12.72 -17.58 -14.53
C ALA A 29 12.36 -17.42 -13.06
N GLU A 30 12.55 -16.18 -12.57
CA GLU A 30 12.12 -15.80 -11.25
C GLU A 30 10.73 -16.37 -11.20
N ALA A 31 10.56 -17.33 -10.30
CA ALA A 31 9.28 -17.91 -10.03
C ALA A 31 8.44 -16.69 -9.68
N THR A 32 7.75 -16.15 -10.68
CA THR A 32 6.56 -15.37 -10.50
C THR A 32 5.65 -16.42 -9.93
N THR A 33 5.79 -16.64 -8.63
CA THR A 33 4.70 -17.07 -7.78
C THR A 33 3.60 -16.13 -8.22
N ALA A 34 2.73 -16.65 -9.08
CA ALA A 34 1.44 -16.08 -9.31
C ALA A 34 0.82 -16.10 -7.92
N ALA A 35 1.06 -15.01 -7.17
CA ALA A 35 0.26 -14.66 -6.03
C ALA A 35 -1.16 -14.78 -6.55
N ALA A 36 -1.99 -15.55 -5.83
CA ALA A 36 -3.42 -15.57 -6.06
C ALA A 36 -3.82 -14.13 -6.40
N ALA A 37 -4.52 -13.92 -7.52
CA ALA A 37 -4.79 -12.58 -8.04
C ALA A 37 -5.57 -11.78 -6.98
N GLY A 38 -4.83 -11.19 -6.05
CA GLY A 38 -5.30 -10.30 -5.02
C GLY A 38 -5.72 -9.01 -5.69
N VAL A 39 -6.51 -8.24 -4.97
CA VAL A 39 -6.90 -6.91 -5.42
C VAL A 39 -5.63 -6.11 -5.71
N SER A 40 -5.58 -5.48 -6.88
CA SER A 40 -4.40 -4.69 -7.26
C SER A 40 -4.12 -3.58 -6.24
N ASP A 41 -2.85 -3.22 -6.03
CA ASP A 41 -2.47 -2.12 -5.12
C ASP A 41 -3.24 -0.83 -5.42
N LYS A 42 -3.52 -0.57 -6.70
CA LYS A 42 -4.33 0.56 -7.16
C LYS A 42 -5.77 0.48 -6.64
N GLU A 43 -6.44 -0.66 -6.79
CA GLU A 43 -7.79 -0.86 -6.24
C GLU A 43 -7.82 -0.84 -4.71
N LEU A 44 -6.80 -1.39 -4.05
CA LEU A 44 -6.66 -1.31 -2.60
C LEU A 44 -6.58 0.14 -2.13
N CYS A 45 -5.77 0.96 -2.79
CA CYS A 45 -5.62 2.37 -2.47
C CYS A 45 -6.87 3.20 -2.77
N GLU A 46 -7.58 2.92 -3.86
CA GLU A 46 -8.86 3.58 -4.16
C GLU A 46 -9.93 3.25 -3.10
N GLN A 47 -10.01 1.98 -2.69
CA GLN A 47 -10.95 1.54 -1.64
C GLN A 47 -10.57 2.10 -0.28
N ALA A 48 -9.28 2.08 0.07
CA ALA A 48 -8.78 2.67 1.30
C ALA A 48 -9.08 4.17 1.34
N ASN A 49 -8.84 4.90 0.24
CA ASN A 49 -9.13 6.33 0.18
C ASN A 49 -10.63 6.60 0.38
N LYS A 50 -11.52 5.79 -0.21
CA LYS A 50 -12.97 5.87 0.05
C LYS A 50 -13.32 5.62 1.52
N ALA A 51 -12.65 4.67 2.17
CA ALA A 51 -12.83 4.41 3.59
C ALA A 51 -12.39 5.61 4.43
N ALA A 52 -11.24 6.21 4.11
CA ALA A 52 -10.73 7.41 4.78
C ALA A 52 -11.60 8.64 4.56
N ASP A 53 -12.13 8.85 3.35
CA ASP A 53 -13.10 9.91 3.05
C ASP A 53 -14.41 9.72 3.83
N SER A 54 -14.89 8.48 3.93
CA SER A 54 -16.09 8.16 4.70
C SER A 54 -15.89 8.38 6.18
N PHE A 55 -14.73 7.98 6.71
CA PHE A 55 -14.30 8.28 8.07
C PHE A 55 -14.26 9.80 8.28
N LYS A 56 -13.52 10.57 7.47
CA LYS A 56 -13.44 12.04 7.60
C LYS A 56 -14.82 12.71 7.60
N LYS A 57 -15.73 12.28 6.72
CA LYS A 57 -17.11 12.81 6.69
C LYS A 57 -17.89 12.49 7.96
N ALA A 58 -17.79 11.27 8.47
CA ALA A 58 -18.45 10.89 9.71
C ALA A 58 -17.85 11.65 10.91
N ALA A 59 -16.53 11.85 10.97
CA ALA A 59 -15.86 12.65 12.00
C ALA A 59 -16.33 14.11 11.95
N LEU A 60 -16.35 14.71 10.75
CA LEU A 60 -16.84 16.08 10.56
C LEU A 60 -18.32 16.22 10.94
N THR A 61 -19.14 15.21 10.64
CA THR A 61 -20.56 15.21 11.01
C THR A 61 -20.75 15.14 12.53
N LEU A 62 -20.00 14.27 13.20
CA LEU A 62 -20.00 14.16 14.66
C LEU A 62 -19.48 15.44 15.32
N ALA A 63 -18.37 15.99 14.82
CA ALA A 63 -17.81 17.25 15.31
C ALA A 63 -18.78 18.44 15.09
N ALA A 64 -19.52 18.45 13.98
CA ALA A 64 -20.54 19.47 13.72
C ALA A 64 -21.75 19.34 14.65
N ALA A 65 -22.04 18.14 15.15
CA ALA A 65 -23.07 17.90 16.17
C ALA A 65 -22.61 18.31 17.59
N GLY A 66 -21.31 18.59 17.78
CA GLY A 66 -20.71 19.00 19.04
C GLY A 66 -19.56 18.08 19.45
N ASP A 67 -19.50 17.75 20.73
CA ASP A 67 -18.48 16.85 21.28
C ASP A 67 -18.70 15.42 20.77
N ILE A 68 -17.65 14.78 20.25
CA ILE A 68 -17.74 13.39 19.77
C ILE A 68 -17.75 12.48 21.00
N PRO A 69 -18.85 11.77 21.30
CA PRO A 69 -18.86 10.91 22.46
C PRO A 69 -17.85 9.78 22.27
N VAL A 70 -17.15 9.43 23.36
CA VAL A 70 -16.09 8.41 23.36
C VAL A 70 -16.54 7.09 22.75
N THR A 71 -17.82 6.72 22.94
CA THR A 71 -18.41 5.51 22.35
C THR A 71 -18.48 5.58 20.83
N ASP A 72 -18.83 6.73 20.27
CA ASP A 72 -18.94 6.90 18.82
C ASP A 72 -17.54 7.02 18.20
N ALA A 73 -16.61 7.73 18.84
CA ALA A 73 -15.21 7.78 18.42
C ALA A 73 -14.56 6.39 18.40
N LYS A 74 -14.76 5.59 19.46
CA LYS A 74 -14.29 4.19 19.52
C LYS A 74 -14.91 3.34 18.40
N ALA A 75 -16.24 3.43 18.21
CA ALA A 75 -16.93 2.67 17.17
C ALA A 75 -16.42 3.02 15.77
N MET A 76 -16.22 4.31 15.53
CA MET A 76 -15.75 4.85 14.27
C MET A 76 -14.31 4.42 13.94
N LEU A 77 -13.39 4.50 14.89
CA LEU A 77 -12.02 4.01 14.73
C LEU A 77 -11.96 2.49 14.54
N THR A 78 -12.80 1.75 15.26
CA THR A 78 -12.90 0.29 15.13
C THR A 78 -13.43 -0.12 13.76
N ASP A 79 -14.45 0.57 13.25
CA ASP A 79 -15.02 0.32 11.92
C ASP A 79 -14.02 0.66 10.80
N PHE A 80 -13.32 1.79 10.94
CA PHE A 80 -12.25 2.18 10.02
C PHE A 80 -11.12 1.14 10.00
N ALA A 81 -10.62 0.74 11.17
CA ALA A 81 -9.60 -0.29 11.28
C ALA A 81 -10.06 -1.64 10.71
N SER A 82 -11.31 -2.02 10.95
CA SER A 82 -11.88 -3.26 10.41
C SER A 82 -11.94 -3.22 8.89
N THR A 83 -12.28 -2.07 8.32
CA THR A 83 -12.31 -1.85 6.87
C THR A 83 -10.91 -1.94 6.28
N LEU A 84 -9.94 -1.25 6.87
CA LEU A 84 -8.54 -1.29 6.43
C LEU A 84 -7.93 -2.70 6.57
N THR A 85 -8.27 -3.43 7.64
CA THR A 85 -7.82 -4.82 7.83
C THR A 85 -8.36 -5.73 6.72
N LYS A 86 -9.65 -5.64 6.41
CA LYS A 86 -10.26 -6.42 5.32
C LYS A 86 -9.62 -6.11 3.96
N LEU A 87 -9.30 -4.84 3.70
CA LEU A 87 -8.60 -4.43 2.49
C LEU A 87 -7.18 -5.02 2.50
N ALA A 88 -6.45 -4.91 3.61
CA ALA A 88 -5.13 -5.50 3.75
C ALA A 88 -5.12 -7.00 3.53
N ASP A 89 -6.14 -7.73 3.99
CA ASP A 89 -6.26 -9.18 3.80
C ASP A 89 -6.66 -9.57 2.35
N SER A 90 -7.08 -8.59 1.53
CA SER A 90 -7.50 -8.81 0.13
C SER A 90 -6.39 -8.57 -0.90
N GLY A 91 -5.19 -8.17 -0.46
CA GLY A 91 -4.02 -8.11 -1.33
C GLY A 91 -2.73 -8.25 -0.53
N ASP A 92 -1.61 -8.02 -1.19
CA ASP A 92 -0.28 -8.34 -0.66
C ASP A 92 0.69 -7.17 -0.86
N GLY A 93 1.82 -7.19 -0.15
CA GLY A 93 2.89 -6.22 -0.35
C GLY A 93 2.78 -4.95 0.49
N ALA A 94 3.37 -3.85 -0.02
CA ALA A 94 3.59 -2.64 0.76
C ALA A 94 2.28 -1.92 1.11
N VAL A 95 1.30 -1.89 0.20
CA VAL A 95 -0.02 -1.26 0.46
C VAL A 95 -0.76 -2.05 1.53
N ALA A 96 -0.86 -3.38 1.41
CA ALA A 96 -1.48 -4.23 2.42
C ALA A 96 -0.83 -4.08 3.80
N THR A 97 0.51 -4.02 3.85
CA THR A 97 1.26 -3.79 5.09
C THR A 97 0.95 -2.41 5.70
N ALA A 98 0.92 -1.35 4.89
CA ALA A 98 0.60 -0.01 5.34
C ALA A 98 -0.86 0.13 5.80
N LEU A 99 -1.79 -0.56 5.13
CA LEU A 99 -3.20 -0.64 5.54
C LEU A 99 -3.35 -1.29 6.91
N LYS A 100 -2.63 -2.40 7.15
CA LYS A 100 -2.65 -3.09 8.45
C LYS A 100 -2.06 -2.20 9.55
N ALA A 101 -0.93 -1.54 9.29
CA ALA A 101 -0.35 -0.58 10.24
C ALA A 101 -1.29 0.57 10.61
N ASN A 102 -2.04 1.12 9.63
CA ASN A 102 -3.07 2.13 9.92
C ASN A 102 -4.24 1.56 10.73
N ALA A 103 -4.66 0.33 10.42
CA ALA A 103 -5.71 -0.35 11.17
C ALA A 103 -5.31 -0.59 12.64
N ASP A 104 -4.08 -1.05 12.88
CA ASP A 104 -3.54 -1.26 14.22
C ASP A 104 -3.46 0.05 15.01
N ALA A 105 -2.96 1.12 14.40
CA ALA A 105 -2.94 2.45 15.03
C ALA A 105 -4.35 2.95 15.40
N ALA A 106 -5.33 2.75 14.50
CA ALA A 106 -6.72 3.11 14.77
C ALA A 106 -7.36 2.24 15.87
N LEU A 107 -7.05 0.94 15.96
CA LEU A 107 -7.51 0.08 17.05
C LEU A 107 -6.86 0.45 18.39
N GLN A 108 -5.58 0.78 18.38
CA GLN A 108 -4.87 1.25 19.56
C GLN A 108 -5.50 2.54 20.07
N ALA A 109 -5.74 3.52 19.19
CA ALA A 109 -6.46 4.74 19.53
C ALA A 109 -7.86 4.46 20.06
N ALA A 110 -8.61 3.53 19.44
CA ALA A 110 -9.93 3.12 19.92
C ALA A 110 -9.87 2.52 21.33
N GLY A 111 -8.77 1.89 21.73
CA GLY A 111 -8.58 1.29 23.05
C GLY A 111 -8.38 2.31 24.18
N GLU A 112 -7.96 3.52 23.86
CA GLU A 112 -7.62 4.57 24.81
C GLU A 112 -8.86 5.26 25.43
N PRO A 113 -8.72 5.88 26.61
CA PRO A 113 -9.82 6.60 27.27
C PRO A 113 -10.27 7.85 26.50
N ASN A 114 -9.37 8.46 25.72
CA ASN A 114 -9.70 9.55 24.81
C ASN A 114 -9.29 9.19 23.37
N PRO A 115 -10.13 8.44 22.63
CA PRO A 115 -9.78 7.88 21.34
C PRO A 115 -9.48 8.93 20.25
N VAL A 116 -10.06 10.12 20.35
CA VAL A 116 -9.81 11.21 19.39
C VAL A 116 -8.40 11.78 19.55
N GLU A 117 -7.97 12.03 20.79
CA GLU A 117 -6.59 12.47 21.07
C GLU A 117 -5.57 11.36 20.81
N ALA A 118 -5.92 10.11 21.11
CA ALA A 118 -5.05 8.96 20.87
C ALA A 118 -4.86 8.64 19.39
N ALA A 119 -5.79 9.06 18.52
CA ALA A 119 -5.62 8.96 17.08
C ALA A 119 -4.64 10.02 16.54
N ASP A 120 -4.48 11.15 17.22
CA ASP A 120 -3.57 12.26 16.85
C ASP A 120 -2.17 12.02 17.43
N THR A 121 -1.54 10.91 17.02
CA THR A 121 -0.18 10.55 17.45
C THR A 121 0.79 10.57 16.28
N PRO A 122 2.10 10.79 16.53
CA PRO A 122 3.11 10.71 15.48
C PRO A 122 3.17 9.33 14.82
N GLU A 123 2.73 8.26 15.51
CA GLU A 123 2.62 6.93 14.94
C GLU A 123 1.47 6.83 13.92
N SER A 124 0.28 7.34 14.26
CA SER A 124 -0.84 7.44 13.31
C SER A 124 -0.49 8.30 12.10
N GLU A 125 0.15 9.46 12.32
CA GLU A 125 0.62 10.32 11.22
C GLU A 125 1.60 9.59 10.30
N LYS A 126 2.54 8.84 10.89
CA LYS A 126 3.51 8.05 10.13
C LYS A 126 2.81 6.96 9.33
N ALA A 127 1.88 6.23 9.94
CA ALA A 127 1.10 5.20 9.26
C ALA A 127 0.36 5.80 8.06
N GLY A 128 -0.31 6.95 8.22
CA GLY A 128 -0.99 7.64 7.12
C GLY A 128 -0.03 8.08 6.01
N LYS A 129 1.15 8.60 6.35
CA LYS A 129 2.20 8.98 5.39
C LYS A 129 2.75 7.78 4.63
N ASP A 130 3.00 6.67 5.31
CA ASP A 130 3.49 5.43 4.71
C ASP A 130 2.45 4.83 3.76
N LEU A 131 1.17 4.89 4.12
CA LEU A 131 0.07 4.47 3.24
C LEU A 131 -0.09 5.39 2.03
N ASN A 132 0.01 6.72 2.20
CA ASN A 132 0.02 7.66 1.09
C ASN A 132 1.20 7.42 0.14
N ALA A 133 2.39 7.11 0.67
CA ALA A 133 3.57 6.80 -0.13
C ALA A 133 3.41 5.49 -0.91
N ALA A 134 2.90 4.44 -0.27
CA ALA A 134 2.60 3.17 -0.91
C ALA A 134 1.55 3.33 -2.02
N CYS A 135 0.49 4.08 -1.75
CA CYS A 135 -0.55 4.37 -2.75
C CYS A 135 -0.05 5.21 -3.92
N LYS A 136 0.82 6.18 -3.64
CA LYS A 136 1.48 6.97 -4.69
C LYS A 136 2.38 6.10 -5.58
N ALA A 137 3.08 5.13 -5.00
CA ALA A 137 3.86 4.16 -5.77
C ALA A 137 2.97 3.28 -6.68
N ALA A 138 1.74 2.99 -6.23
CA ALA A 138 0.72 2.32 -7.03
C ALA A 138 -0.02 3.24 -8.04
N GLY A 139 0.36 4.52 -8.13
CA GLY A 139 -0.22 5.51 -9.05
C GLY A 139 -1.50 6.18 -8.55
N VAL A 140 -1.86 6.01 -7.27
CA VAL A 140 -3.03 6.65 -6.65
C VAL A 140 -2.58 7.77 -5.72
N THR A 141 -3.07 8.98 -5.94
CA THR A 141 -2.86 10.09 -4.99
C THR A 141 -3.97 10.06 -3.95
N THR A 142 -3.61 9.80 -2.70
CA THR A 142 -4.51 9.72 -1.56
C THR A 142 -4.12 10.76 -0.52
N VAL A 143 -5.05 11.06 0.38
CA VAL A 143 -4.77 11.81 1.60
C VAL A 143 -5.39 11.04 2.75
N PHE A 144 -4.60 10.17 3.36
CA PHE A 144 -4.88 9.55 4.65
C PHE A 144 -4.55 10.54 5.77
#